data_AF-A0A519TPV3-F1
#
_entry.id   AF-A0A519TPV3-F1
#
_cell.length_a   1.000
_cell.length_b   1.000
_cell.length_c   1.000
_cell.angle_alpha   90.00
_cell.angle_beta   90.00
_cell.angle_gamma   90.00
#
_symmetry.space_group_name_H-M   'P 1'
#
loop_
_entity.id
_entity.type
_entity.pdbx_description
1 polymer ?
#
loop_
_entity_poly.entity_id
_entity_poly.type
_entity_poly.pdbx_seq_one_letter_code
_entity_poly.pdbx_strand_id
1 'polypeptide(L)'
;MREDFLHYVWQHQYFDKTDLRTTSGEEIQVLRPGQRNADAGPDFLNARLRLGDVEWNGAVEIHLRASDWQRHHHQVDAKYDQVVLHVVHQADADVRRTNGSLIPALALAPRLAPDLLARYEALVAAPPAAALPCAPLLPQVPQLVRTMMAERALLE
;
A
#
# COMPACT_ATOMS: atom_id res chain seq x y z
N MET A 1 -4.69 -1.41 14.15
CA MET A 1 -4.25 -1.47 12.74
C MET A 1 -3.68 -2.85 12.46
N ARG A 2 -4.04 -3.45 11.32
CA ARG A 2 -3.53 -4.73 10.82
C ARG A 2 -2.72 -4.49 9.54
N GLU A 3 -1.84 -5.42 9.16
CA GLU A 3 -1.06 -5.33 7.92
C GLU A 3 -1.94 -5.30 6.66
N ASP A 4 -3.08 -6.00 6.67
CA ASP A 4 -4.08 -5.95 5.59
C ASP A 4 -4.49 -4.52 5.21
N PHE A 5 -4.52 -3.59 6.18
CA PHE A 5 -4.79 -2.18 5.90
C PHE A 5 -3.64 -1.52 5.13
N LEU A 6 -2.38 -1.80 5.49
CA LEU A 6 -1.22 -1.29 4.75
C LEU A 6 -1.15 -1.91 3.35
N HIS A 7 -1.49 -3.19 3.21
CA HIS A 7 -1.64 -3.84 1.90
C HIS A 7 -2.66 -3.09 1.04
N TYR A 8 -3.83 -2.77 1.58
CA TYR A 8 -4.86 -1.98 0.90
C TYR A 8 -4.36 -0.58 0.50
N VAL A 9 -3.73 0.14 1.44
CA VAL A 9 -3.15 1.46 1.20
C VAL A 9 -2.12 1.42 0.08
N TRP A 10 -1.21 0.44 0.10
CA TRP A 10 -0.18 0.29 -0.92
C TRP A 10 -0.80 -0.11 -2.26
N GLN A 11 -1.63 -1.14 -2.31
CA GLN A 11 -2.23 -1.63 -3.53
C GLN A 11 -2.99 -0.54 -4.30
N HIS A 12 -3.74 0.30 -3.58
CA HIS A 12 -4.51 1.39 -4.17
C HIS A 12 -3.82 2.76 -4.12
N GLN A 13 -2.60 2.81 -3.58
CA GLN A 13 -1.77 4.02 -3.46
C GLN A 13 -2.49 5.17 -2.73
N TYR A 14 -3.21 4.84 -1.66
CA TYR A 14 -4.00 5.77 -0.82
C TYR A 14 -3.18 6.39 0.31
N PHE A 15 -2.13 7.11 -0.05
CA PHE A 15 -1.29 7.87 0.87
C PHE A 15 -0.72 9.10 0.16
N ASP A 16 -0.20 10.06 0.92
CA ASP A 16 0.44 11.24 0.35
C ASP A 16 1.77 10.89 -0.34
N LYS A 17 1.78 11.10 -1.66
CA LYS A 17 2.91 10.85 -2.56
C LYS A 17 3.76 12.10 -2.81
N THR A 18 3.42 13.23 -2.20
CA THR A 18 4.22 14.46 -2.27
C THR A 18 5.59 14.22 -1.63
N ASP A 19 6.66 14.58 -2.35
CA ASP A 19 8.06 14.37 -1.95
C ASP A 19 8.28 12.96 -1.33
N LEU A 20 7.88 11.93 -2.09
CA LEU A 20 7.97 10.55 -1.63
C LEU A 20 9.44 10.11 -1.57
N ARG A 21 9.89 9.77 -0.37
CA ARG A 21 11.28 9.40 -0.10
C ARG A 21 11.39 8.18 0.79
N THR A 22 12.49 7.46 0.65
CA THR A 22 12.91 6.43 1.60
C THR A 22 13.27 7.06 2.95
N THR A 23 13.39 6.25 3.98
CA THR A 23 13.91 6.67 5.29
C THR A 23 15.34 7.20 5.23
N SER A 24 16.11 6.85 4.20
CA SER A 24 17.45 7.37 3.94
C SER A 24 17.47 8.63 3.05
N GLY A 25 16.30 9.14 2.63
CA GLY A 25 16.16 10.38 1.85
C GLY A 25 16.20 10.21 0.33
N GLU A 26 16.36 8.99 -0.17
CA GLU A 26 16.32 8.68 -1.61
C GLU A 26 14.91 8.86 -2.16
N GLU A 27 14.78 9.49 -3.33
CA GLU A 27 13.47 9.72 -3.96
C GLU A 27 12.84 8.41 -4.44
N ILE A 28 11.53 8.25 -4.22
CA ILE A 28 10.75 7.08 -4.66
C ILE A 28 9.70 7.54 -5.66
N GLN A 29 9.66 6.88 -6.81
CA GLN A 29 8.53 6.94 -7.73
C GLN A 29 7.94 5.54 -7.91
N VAL A 30 6.66 5.38 -7.54
CA VAL A 30 5.93 4.12 -7.75
C VAL A 30 5.38 4.07 -9.17
N LEU A 31 6.04 3.32 -10.06
CA LEU A 31 5.57 3.12 -11.44
C LEU A 31 4.48 2.04 -11.49
N ARG A 32 4.68 0.94 -10.74
CA ARG A 32 3.67 -0.11 -10.49
C ARG A 32 3.84 -0.65 -9.07
N PRO A 33 2.77 -0.70 -8.24
CA PRO A 33 2.86 -1.21 -6.87
C PRO A 33 3.17 -2.71 -6.78
N GLY A 34 2.98 -3.44 -7.87
CA GLY A 34 3.10 -4.90 -7.91
C GLY A 34 1.74 -5.59 -7.82
N GLN A 35 1.76 -6.92 -7.78
CA GLN A 35 0.60 -7.79 -7.65
C GLN A 35 0.64 -8.45 -6.29
N ARG A 36 -0.47 -8.42 -5.56
CA ARG A 36 -0.57 -9.06 -4.24
C ARG A 36 -0.29 -10.56 -4.37
N ASN A 37 0.63 -11.05 -3.57
CA ASN A 37 0.96 -12.47 -3.45
C ASN A 37 0.01 -13.10 -2.42
N ALA A 38 -0.61 -14.22 -2.77
CA ALA A 38 -1.42 -15.01 -1.84
C ALA A 38 -0.65 -16.22 -1.29
N ASP A 39 0.51 -16.51 -1.87
CA ASP A 39 1.37 -17.63 -1.50
C ASP A 39 2.51 -17.17 -0.58
N ALA A 40 3.35 -18.12 -0.15
CA ALA A 40 4.52 -17.80 0.65
C ALA A 40 5.53 -16.91 -0.10
N GLY A 41 6.21 -16.05 0.65
CA GLY A 41 7.19 -15.09 0.12
C GLY A 41 6.69 -13.66 0.27
N PRO A 42 7.28 -12.70 -0.46
CA PRO A 42 6.95 -11.30 -0.29
C PRO A 42 5.49 -10.95 -0.60
N ASP A 43 4.98 -9.91 0.05
CA ASP A 43 3.57 -9.48 -0.06
C ASP A 43 3.14 -9.06 -1.47
N PHE A 44 4.01 -8.38 -2.21
CA PHE A 44 3.73 -7.93 -3.58
C PHE A 44 4.87 -8.31 -4.52
N LEU A 45 4.54 -8.94 -5.65
CA LEU A 45 5.48 -9.34 -6.69
C LEU A 45 5.43 -8.39 -7.88
N ASN A 46 6.50 -8.36 -8.68
CA ASN A 46 6.58 -7.60 -9.94
C ASN A 46 6.29 -6.09 -9.81
N ALA A 47 6.64 -5.50 -8.67
CA ALA A 47 6.62 -4.06 -8.49
C ALA A 47 7.67 -3.39 -9.38
N ARG A 48 7.33 -2.21 -9.89
CA ARG A 48 8.26 -1.33 -10.60
C ARG A 48 8.36 -0.01 -9.89
N LEU A 49 9.57 0.29 -9.41
CA LEU A 49 9.86 1.46 -8.62
C LEU A 49 11.06 2.16 -9.23
N ARG A 50 11.09 3.49 -9.21
CA ARG A 50 12.32 4.24 -9.43
C ARG A 50 12.79 4.76 -8.07
N LEU A 51 14.02 4.42 -7.71
CA LEU A 51 14.70 4.84 -6.49
C LEU A 51 15.91 5.69 -6.93
N GLY A 52 15.86 7.00 -6.64
CA GLY A 52 16.77 7.96 -7.25
C GLY A 52 16.70 7.91 -8.78
N ASP A 53 17.83 7.64 -9.44
CA ASP A 53 17.92 7.53 -10.90
C ASP A 53 17.75 6.10 -11.44
N VAL A 54 17.60 5.10 -10.56
CA VAL A 54 17.59 3.69 -10.94
C VAL A 54 16.17 3.14 -10.92
N GLU A 55 15.77 2.48 -12.01
CA GLU A 55 14.53 1.71 -12.04
C GLU A 55 14.75 0.27 -11.60
N TRP A 56 13.97 -0.15 -10.60
CA TRP A 56 13.99 -1.46 -9.98
C TRP A 56 12.75 -2.26 -10.38
N ASN A 57 12.97 -3.55 -10.65
CA ASN A 57 11.92 -4.55 -10.77
C ASN A 57 12.13 -5.57 -9.65
N GLY A 58 11.11 -5.81 -8.83
CA GLY A 58 11.24 -6.74 -7.71
C GLY A 58 9.98 -6.84 -6.87
N ALA A 59 10.14 -7.25 -5.62
CA ALA A 59 9.06 -7.39 -4.68
C ALA A 59 8.97 -6.21 -3.71
N VAL A 60 7.79 -6.04 -3.11
CA VAL A 60 7.58 -5.15 -1.97
C VAL A 60 7.09 -5.99 -0.81
N GLU A 61 7.69 -5.76 0.35
CA GLU A 61 7.26 -6.37 1.61
C GLU A 61 6.62 -5.33 2.49
N ILE A 62 5.58 -5.70 3.25
CA ILE A 62 4.84 -4.77 4.10
C ILE A 62 4.75 -5.26 5.54
N HIS A 63 5.14 -4.42 6.49
CA HIS A 63 5.02 -4.72 7.92
C HIS A 63 4.49 -3.52 8.71
N LEU A 64 3.96 -3.75 9.92
CA LEU A 64 3.66 -2.64 10.84
C LEU A 64 4.94 -1.95 11.32
N ARG A 65 5.97 -2.73 11.66
CA ARG A 65 7.29 -2.24 12.07
C ARG A 65 8.38 -2.81 11.19
N ALA A 66 9.43 -2.04 10.95
CA ALA A 66 10.58 -2.55 10.19
C ALA A 66 11.25 -3.73 10.91
N SER A 67 11.31 -3.70 12.24
CA SER A 67 11.84 -4.78 13.08
C SER A 67 11.10 -6.12 12.96
N ASP A 68 9.87 -6.14 12.43
CA ASP A 68 9.15 -7.39 12.16
C ASP A 68 9.83 -8.22 11.07
N TRP A 69 10.66 -7.62 10.21
CA TRP A 69 11.51 -8.33 9.25
C TRP A 69 12.38 -9.40 9.92
N GLN A 70 13.05 -9.03 11.01
CA GLN A 70 13.90 -9.94 11.78
C GLN A 70 13.07 -10.96 12.57
N ARG A 71 11.91 -10.51 13.09
CA ARG A 71 10.99 -11.34 13.87
C ARG A 71 10.38 -12.47 13.02
N HIS A 72 10.13 -12.21 11.75
CA HIS A 72 9.63 -13.19 10.78
C HIS A 72 10.75 -13.98 10.09
N HIS A 73 12.02 -13.74 10.46
CA HIS A 73 13.20 -14.43 9.92
C HIS A 73 13.45 -14.21 8.41
N HIS A 74 12.97 -13.09 7.84
CA HIS A 74 13.19 -12.79 6.42
C HIS A 74 14.65 -12.49 6.07
N GLN A 75 15.44 -12.01 7.03
CA GLN A 75 16.88 -11.76 6.88
C GLN A 75 17.71 -13.03 6.60
N VAL A 76 17.15 -14.22 6.81
CA VAL A 76 17.80 -15.51 6.53
C VAL A 76 17.09 -16.32 5.44
N ASP A 77 16.01 -15.79 4.86
CA ASP A 77 15.24 -16.47 3.82
C ASP A 77 15.46 -15.81 2.44
N ALA A 78 16.11 -16.54 1.54
CA ALA A 78 16.46 -16.08 0.21
C ALA A 78 15.23 -15.70 -0.66
N LYS A 79 14.02 -16.14 -0.30
CA LYS A 79 12.77 -15.71 -0.98
C LYS A 79 12.56 -14.20 -0.91
N TYR A 80 13.14 -13.54 0.09
CA TYR A 80 12.98 -12.12 0.33
C TYR A 80 14.13 -11.27 -0.25
N ASP A 81 15.14 -11.89 -0.88
CA ASP A 81 16.24 -11.14 -1.51
C ASP A 81 15.78 -10.30 -2.72
N GLN A 82 14.64 -10.65 -3.31
CA GLN A 82 14.01 -9.86 -4.38
C GLN A 82 13.24 -8.63 -3.89
N VAL A 83 13.11 -8.42 -2.56
CA VAL A 83 12.42 -7.25 -2.02
C VAL A 83 13.25 -6.01 -2.32
N VAL A 84 12.71 -5.08 -3.10
CA VAL A 84 13.37 -3.83 -3.50
C VAL A 84 12.95 -2.63 -2.66
N LEU A 85 11.81 -2.73 -1.97
CA LEU A 85 11.32 -1.72 -1.03
C LEU A 85 10.58 -2.41 0.12
N HIS A 86 10.88 -2.01 1.35
CA HIS A 86 10.14 -2.41 2.54
C HIS A 86 9.19 -1.28 2.94
N VAL A 87 7.90 -1.48 2.76
CA VAL A 87 6.89 -0.48 3.13
C VAL A 87 6.45 -0.78 4.56
N VAL A 88 6.56 0.19 5.45
CA VAL A 88 6.23 0.00 6.86
C VAL A 88 5.34 1.10 7.37
N HIS A 89 4.52 0.80 8.38
CA HIS A 89 3.89 1.89 9.11
C HIS A 89 4.93 2.68 9.91
N GLN A 90 5.79 2.01 10.68
CA GLN A 90 6.87 2.62 11.45
C GLN A 90 8.24 2.03 11.07
N ALA A 91 9.17 2.89 10.68
CA ALA A 91 10.56 2.51 10.42
C ALA A 91 11.42 2.61 11.70
N ASP A 92 11.42 1.53 12.50
CA ASP A 92 12.10 1.45 13.80
C ASP A 92 13.45 0.72 13.76
N ALA A 93 13.82 0.14 12.62
CA ALA A 93 15.08 -0.57 12.41
C ALA A 93 15.49 -0.53 10.93
N ASP A 94 16.80 -0.66 10.69
CA ASP A 94 17.32 -0.97 9.37
C ASP A 94 17.23 -2.48 9.11
N VAL A 95 16.81 -2.85 7.90
CA VAL A 95 16.65 -4.25 7.49
C VAL A 95 17.59 -4.59 6.33
N ARG A 96 18.03 -5.85 6.30
CA ARG A 96 19.02 -6.33 5.34
C ARG A 96 18.55 -7.63 4.68
N ARG A 97 18.94 -7.79 3.41
CA ARG A 97 18.87 -9.04 2.66
C ARG A 97 19.89 -10.05 3.18
N THR A 98 19.82 -11.29 2.72
CA THR A 98 20.75 -12.36 3.12
C THR A 98 22.21 -12.02 2.78
N ASN A 99 22.42 -11.25 1.70
CA ASN A 99 23.74 -10.77 1.27
C ASN A 99 24.26 -9.55 2.05
N GLY A 100 23.53 -9.09 3.07
CA GLY A 100 23.91 -7.95 3.92
C GLY A 100 23.59 -6.56 3.35
N SER A 101 23.12 -6.46 2.11
CA SER A 101 22.66 -5.19 1.53
C SER A 101 21.43 -4.66 2.26
N LEU A 102 21.38 -3.34 2.44
CA LEU A 102 20.21 -2.67 3.02
C LEU A 102 19.02 -2.74 2.06
N ILE A 103 17.82 -2.88 2.61
CA ILE A 103 16.58 -2.72 1.85
C ILE A 103 16.07 -1.29 2.13
N PRO A 104 15.87 -0.47 1.10
CA PRO A 104 15.24 0.84 1.26
C PRO A 104 13.86 0.71 1.90
N ALA A 105 13.55 1.58 2.86
CA ALA A 105 12.26 1.55 3.56
C ALA A 105 11.43 2.80 3.28
N LEU A 106 10.11 2.63 3.16
CA LEU A 106 9.13 3.73 3.10
C LEU A 106 8.27 3.70 4.37
N ALA A 107 8.27 4.78 5.14
CA ALA A 107 7.39 4.94 6.29
C ALA A 107 6.06 5.58 5.89
N LEU A 108 4.95 4.88 6.09
CA LEU A 108 3.60 5.32 5.75
C LEU A 108 2.93 6.14 6.86
N ALA A 109 3.27 5.96 8.14
CA ALA A 109 2.62 6.69 9.24
C ALA A 109 2.43 8.20 9.00
N PRO A 110 3.45 8.98 8.56
CA PRO A 110 3.28 10.42 8.33
C PRO A 110 2.49 10.77 7.05
N ARG A 111 2.15 9.78 6.22
CA ARG A 111 1.56 9.95 4.88
C ARG A 111 0.10 9.48 4.80
N LEU A 112 -0.44 8.95 5.91
CA LEU A 112 -1.82 8.50 5.99
C LEU A 112 -2.74 9.63 6.45
N ALA A 113 -3.87 9.79 5.77
CA ALA A 113 -4.91 10.68 6.25
C ALA A 113 -5.46 10.17 7.61
N PRO A 114 -5.66 11.05 8.62
CA PRO A 114 -6.02 10.62 9.98
C PRO A 114 -7.29 9.76 10.06
N ASP A 115 -8.25 9.99 9.17
CA ASP A 115 -9.54 9.31 9.13
C ASP A 115 -9.58 8.08 8.21
N LEU A 116 -8.52 7.82 7.44
CA LEU A 116 -8.50 6.74 6.45
C LEU A 116 -8.68 5.35 7.09
N LEU A 117 -7.98 5.09 8.21
CA LEU A 117 -8.10 3.83 8.92
C LEU A 117 -9.52 3.62 9.44
N ALA A 118 -10.12 4.64 10.07
CA ALA A 118 -11.47 4.55 10.60
C ALA A 118 -12.51 4.29 9.48
N ARG A 119 -12.35 4.94 8.32
CA ARG A 119 -13.20 4.68 7.15
C ARG A 119 -13.04 3.26 6.61
N TYR A 120 -11.80 2.78 6.51
CA TYR A 120 -11.52 1.41 6.09
C TYR A 120 -12.16 0.39 7.04
N GLU A 121 -11.98 0.55 8.35
CA GLU A 121 -12.55 -0.34 9.36
C GLU A 121 -14.09 -0.33 9.30
N ALA A 122 -14.71 0.84 9.12
CA ALA A 122 -16.16 0.95 8.95
C ALA A 122 -16.67 0.23 7.69
N LEU A 123 -15.93 0.29 6.59
CA LEU A 123 -16.28 -0.40 5.33
C LEU A 123 -16.17 -1.91 5.47
N VAL A 124 -15.10 -2.41 6.11
CA VAL A 124 -14.87 -3.85 6.30
C VAL A 124 -15.87 -4.45 7.29
N ALA A 125 -16.26 -3.70 8.32
CA ALA A 125 -17.25 -4.14 9.31
C ALA A 125 -18.71 -4.03 8.82
N ALA A 126 -18.97 -3.33 7.70
CA ALA A 126 -20.32 -3.14 7.18
C ALA A 126 -20.93 -4.50 6.75
N PRO A 127 -22.16 -4.81 7.17
CA PRO A 127 -22.79 -6.07 6.81
C PRO A 127 -23.09 -6.13 5.30
N PRO A 128 -23.02 -7.30 4.65
CA PRO A 128 -23.30 -7.43 3.21
C PRO A 128 -24.70 -6.98 2.79
N ALA A 129 -25.66 -7.04 3.72
CA ALA A 129 -27.04 -6.60 3.50
C ALA A 129 -27.24 -5.09 3.69
N ALA A 130 -26.20 -4.33 4.07
CA ALA A 130 -26.29 -2.88 4.15
C ALA A 130 -26.50 -2.28 2.75
N ALA A 131 -27.10 -1.08 2.72
CA ALA A 131 -27.10 -0.27 1.51
C ALA A 131 -25.66 -0.05 1.02
N LEU A 132 -25.50 0.18 -0.29
CA LEU A 132 -24.20 0.46 -0.90
C LEU A 132 -23.41 1.47 -0.05
N PRO A 133 -22.11 1.26 0.23
CA PRO A 133 -21.37 2.14 1.14
C PRO A 133 -21.37 3.62 0.72
N CYS A 134 -21.49 3.88 -0.58
CA CYS A 134 -21.58 5.23 -1.14
C CYS A 134 -23.01 5.81 -1.16
N ALA A 135 -24.05 5.04 -0.84
CA ALA A 135 -25.45 5.50 -0.90
C ALA A 135 -25.70 6.76 -0.04
N PRO A 136 -25.16 6.90 1.19
CA PRO A 136 -25.32 8.13 1.98
C PRO A 136 -24.67 9.36 1.34
N LEU A 137 -23.74 9.18 0.40
CA LEU A 137 -23.05 10.27 -0.31
C LEU A 137 -23.80 10.73 -1.56
N LEU A 138 -24.80 9.97 -2.03
CA LEU A 138 -25.56 10.30 -3.24
C LEU A 138 -26.24 11.68 -3.20
N PRO A 139 -26.76 12.18 -2.06
CA PRO A 139 -27.28 13.55 -1.97
C PRO A 139 -26.24 14.65 -2.20
N GLN A 140 -24.95 14.36 -1.99
CA GLN A 140 -23.85 15.32 -2.17
C GLN A 140 -23.45 15.47 -3.65
N VAL A 141 -23.87 14.53 -4.51
CA VAL A 141 -23.60 14.57 -5.94
C VAL A 141 -24.61 15.50 -6.63
N PRO A 142 -24.16 16.45 -7.49
CA PRO A 142 -25.05 17.36 -8.20
C PRO A 142 -26.13 16.61 -8.99
N GLN A 143 -27.36 17.14 -8.97
CA GLN A 143 -28.51 16.49 -9.62
C GLN A 143 -28.26 16.19 -11.10
N LEU A 144 -27.67 17.13 -11.84
CA LEU A 144 -27.34 16.97 -13.25
C LEU A 144 -26.47 15.74 -13.50
N VAL A 145 -25.44 15.54 -12.68
CA VAL A 145 -24.54 14.38 -12.79
C VAL A 145 -25.30 13.07 -12.54
N ARG A 146 -26.18 13.06 -11.53
CA ARG A 146 -27.01 11.87 -11.23
C ARG A 146 -27.94 11.51 -12.38
N THR A 147 -28.61 12.50 -12.97
CA THR A 147 -29.50 12.29 -14.12
C THR A 147 -28.74 11.76 -15.33
N MET A 148 -27.62 12.40 -15.71
CA MET A 148 -26.82 11.98 -16.85
C MET A 148 -26.29 10.54 -16.72
N MET A 149 -25.82 10.15 -15.53
CA MET A 149 -25.34 8.79 -15.30
C MET A 149 -26.46 7.76 -15.33
N ALA A 150 -27.64 8.09 -14.79
CA ALA A 150 -28.80 7.20 -14.81
C ALA A 150 -29.33 6.98 -16.25
N GLU A 151 -29.43 8.05 -17.04
CA GLU A 151 -29.84 7.95 -18.46
C GLU A 151 -28.86 7.09 -19.25
N ARG A 152 -27.55 7.29 -19.06
CA ARG A 152 -26.53 6.49 -19.72
C ARG A 152 -26.64 5.00 -19.39
N ALA A 153 -26.80 4.65 -18.12
CA ALA A 153 -26.92 3.26 -17.68
C ALA A 153 -28.21 2.58 -18.17
N LEU A 154 -29.24 3.34 -18.55
CA LEU A 154 -30.49 2.81 -19.10
C LEU A 154 -30.38 2.49 -20.61
N LEU A 155 -29.40 3.08 -21.30
CA LEU A 155 -29.19 2.96 -22.74
C LEU A 155 -28.09 1.95 -23.11
N GLU A 156 -27.23 1.59 -22.17
CA GLU A 156 -26.22 0.51 -22.28
C GLU A 156 -26.81 -0.84 -21.82
#